data_AF-A0A2E6YC91-F1
#
_entry.id   AF-A0A2E6YC91-F1
#
_cell.length_a   1.000
_cell.length_b   1.000
_cell.length_c   1.000
_cell.angle_alpha   90.00
_cell.angle_beta   90.00
_cell.angle_gamma   90.00
#
_symmetry.space_group_name_H-M   'P 1'
#
loop_
_entity.id
_entity.type
_entity.pdbx_description
1 polymer ?
#
loop_
_entity_poly.entity_id
_entity_poly.type
_entity_poly.pdbx_seq_one_letter_code
_entity_poly.pdbx_strand_id
1 'polypeptide(L)'
;MNFLNHIAKITAKIEANELRAVMLSFSFVFTILASYYILRPVRDAMSSDWSDAQLSTIWTFTFLISFFVVSLYGYACSKIKFKHLVPSIYGIFALTFYFLFLLTNFFPGLNLINQIFYVWVSVFSLLNISVFWSFMADTYNKEQAKRLFGFIAAGSSLGAFCGPLITILFARTVGSNGLILISATMLFIPVLIAIYLQRIKETDLQNTATSQFNEQPMGAKIFSGFKELGLNPLLLGIGIFIVLYSGMNTIFYYALKNFLTNVDQATRTQIWAGIDLAVNVLSVLTAMFGTGRLASRFGLSVTLPLVPMIITILLFTFALSPMLWTFVGLQIVRRAGEYAITKPAREMLFTTVDRESRFKAKSVIDVVIYRGADVSWGWVYTSLTQLLGFGLAGIAVIGALIASIWSLLAVYLGRNFDKHQVVESETKSNRVRSSG
;
A
#
# COMPACT_ATOMS: atom_id res chain seq x y z
N MET A 1 14.54 -18.76 26.05
CA MET A 1 14.33 -17.36 26.49
C MET A 1 15.56 -16.46 26.28
N ASN A 2 16.81 -16.95 26.31
CA ASN A 2 18.01 -16.09 26.23
C ASN A 2 18.43 -15.60 24.83
N PHE A 3 18.19 -16.35 23.75
CA PHE A 3 18.63 -15.97 22.39
C PHE A 3 17.81 -14.81 21.80
N LEU A 4 16.48 -14.88 21.94
CA LEU A 4 15.56 -13.80 21.53
C LEU A 4 15.83 -12.50 22.31
N ASN A 5 16.09 -12.58 23.61
CA ASN A 5 16.45 -11.42 24.43
C ASN A 5 17.75 -10.76 23.95
N HIS A 6 18.74 -11.55 23.56
CA HIS A 6 20.04 -11.04 23.12
C HIS A 6 19.93 -10.31 21.76
N ILE A 7 19.26 -10.90 20.78
CA ILE A 7 19.02 -10.26 19.47
C ILE A 7 18.17 -8.98 19.61
N ALA A 8 17.10 -9.02 20.42
CA ALA A 8 16.23 -7.87 20.68
C ALA A 8 16.97 -6.68 21.32
N LYS A 9 17.89 -6.96 22.25
CA LYS A 9 18.69 -5.93 22.92
C LYS A 9 19.73 -5.30 22.00
N ILE A 10 20.33 -6.09 21.10
CA ILE A 10 21.34 -5.64 20.13
C ILE A 10 20.73 -4.83 18.99
N THR A 11 19.57 -5.25 18.46
CA THR A 11 18.99 -4.65 17.25
C THR A 11 18.03 -3.48 17.50
N ALA A 12 17.34 -3.45 18.65
CA ALA A 12 16.32 -2.44 18.92
C ALA A 12 16.34 -1.89 20.35
N LYS A 13 17.41 -2.08 21.14
CA LYS A 13 17.53 -1.57 22.53
C LYS A 13 16.31 -1.90 23.42
N ILE A 14 15.63 -3.04 23.16
CA ILE A 14 14.38 -3.42 23.83
C ILE A 14 14.63 -3.72 25.32
N GLU A 15 13.84 -3.14 26.21
CA GLU A 15 13.91 -3.41 27.65
C GLU A 15 13.17 -4.70 28.03
N ALA A 16 13.58 -5.34 29.13
CA ALA A 16 13.08 -6.67 29.50
C ALA A 16 11.57 -6.69 29.80
N ASN A 17 11.03 -5.60 30.35
CA ASN A 17 9.60 -5.40 30.57
C ASN A 17 8.81 -5.13 29.28
N GLU A 18 9.46 -4.64 28.22
CA GLU A 18 8.81 -4.28 26.95
C GLU A 18 8.72 -5.47 25.97
N LEU A 19 9.61 -6.46 26.13
CA LEU A 19 9.77 -7.57 25.17
C LEU A 19 8.44 -8.28 24.86
N ARG A 20 7.64 -8.59 25.88
CA ARG A 20 6.37 -9.29 25.69
C ARG A 20 5.41 -8.49 24.83
N ALA A 21 5.21 -7.21 25.17
CA ALA A 21 4.36 -6.32 24.39
C ALA A 21 4.87 -6.17 22.96
N VAL A 22 6.18 -6.03 22.76
CA VAL A 22 6.79 -5.89 21.43
C VAL A 22 6.60 -7.14 20.58
N MET A 23 6.83 -8.33 21.13
CA MET A 23 6.63 -9.58 20.42
C MET A 23 5.16 -9.80 20.06
N LEU A 24 4.23 -9.45 20.96
CA LEU A 24 2.79 -9.48 20.67
C LEU A 24 2.41 -8.50 19.56
N SER A 25 2.90 -7.26 19.61
CA SER A 25 2.69 -6.24 18.56
C SER A 25 3.27 -6.69 17.21
N PHE A 26 4.43 -7.33 17.23
CA PHE A 26 5.05 -7.94 16.05
C PHE A 26 4.19 -9.06 15.48
N SER A 27 3.74 -10.00 16.32
CA SER A 27 2.84 -11.09 15.92
C SER A 27 1.50 -10.55 15.41
N PHE A 28 0.98 -9.47 16.01
CA PHE A 28 -0.23 -8.79 15.56
C PHE A 28 -0.07 -8.33 14.11
N VAL A 29 0.92 -7.48 13.83
CA VAL A 29 1.11 -6.92 12.49
C VAL A 29 1.47 -8.01 11.48
N PHE A 30 2.26 -9.00 11.89
CA PHE A 30 2.56 -10.16 11.06
C PHE A 30 1.29 -10.88 10.63
N THR A 31 0.40 -11.22 11.57
CA THR A 31 -0.81 -12.00 11.26
C THR A 31 -1.83 -11.20 10.44
N ILE A 32 -2.04 -9.91 10.74
CA ILE A 32 -2.97 -9.09 9.95
C ILE A 32 -2.46 -8.83 8.52
N LEU A 33 -1.14 -8.75 8.32
CA LEU A 33 -0.58 -8.59 6.97
C LEU A 33 -0.57 -9.93 6.24
N ALA A 34 -0.22 -11.04 6.90
CA ALA A 34 -0.29 -12.38 6.30
C ALA A 34 -1.71 -12.72 5.83
N SER A 35 -2.72 -12.49 6.67
CA SER A 35 -4.14 -12.68 6.32
C SER A 35 -4.57 -11.81 5.13
N TYR A 36 -4.19 -10.52 5.10
CA TYR A 36 -4.46 -9.64 3.97
C TYR A 36 -3.79 -10.13 2.68
N TYR A 37 -2.50 -10.49 2.74
CA TYR A 37 -1.76 -10.96 1.56
C TYR A 37 -2.16 -12.37 1.11
N ILE A 38 -2.92 -13.13 1.90
CA ILE A 38 -3.64 -14.32 1.42
C ILE A 38 -4.89 -13.93 0.63
N LEU A 39 -5.68 -12.99 1.16
CA LEU A 39 -6.94 -12.56 0.52
C LEU A 39 -6.72 -11.78 -0.77
N ARG A 40 -5.62 -11.03 -0.86
CA ARG A 40 -5.35 -10.15 -2.00
C ARG A 40 -5.22 -10.92 -3.33
N PRO A 41 -4.41 -11.98 -3.47
CA PRO A 41 -4.38 -12.78 -4.69
C PRO A 41 -5.72 -13.45 -5.02
N VAL A 42 -6.47 -13.90 -4.00
CA VAL A 42 -7.81 -14.49 -4.18
C VAL A 42 -8.77 -13.45 -4.78
N ARG A 43 -8.79 -12.24 -4.21
CA ARG A 43 -9.53 -11.10 -4.73
C ARG A 43 -9.12 -10.78 -6.17
N ASP A 44 -7.83 -10.64 -6.43
CA ASP A 44 -7.33 -10.20 -7.73
C ASP A 44 -7.56 -11.28 -8.82
N ALA A 45 -7.57 -12.56 -8.46
CA ALA A 45 -7.92 -13.66 -9.35
C ALA A 45 -9.39 -13.66 -9.79
N MET A 46 -10.32 -13.23 -8.93
CA MET A 46 -11.75 -13.11 -9.26
C MET A 46 -12.02 -12.03 -10.31
N SER A 47 -11.16 -11.00 -10.39
CA SER A 47 -11.34 -9.89 -11.35
C SER A 47 -11.28 -10.31 -12.82
N SER A 48 -10.68 -11.47 -13.10
CA SER A 48 -10.54 -12.00 -14.46
C SER A 48 -11.85 -12.61 -14.98
N ASP A 49 -12.83 -12.87 -14.12
CA ASP A 49 -14.17 -13.34 -14.52
C ASP A 49 -15.11 -12.18 -14.93
N TRP A 50 -14.67 -10.94 -14.72
CA TRP A 50 -15.49 -9.76 -14.98
C TRP A 50 -14.99 -8.99 -16.19
N SER A 51 -15.93 -8.43 -16.92
CA SER A 51 -15.65 -7.45 -17.97
C SER A 51 -14.95 -6.21 -17.39
N ASP A 52 -14.24 -5.45 -18.24
CA ASP A 52 -13.54 -4.22 -17.81
C ASP A 52 -14.52 -3.19 -17.21
N ALA A 53 -15.72 -3.06 -17.78
CA ALA A 53 -16.78 -2.19 -17.25
C ALA A 53 -17.27 -2.64 -15.86
N GLN A 54 -17.46 -3.93 -15.64
CA GLN A 54 -17.84 -4.45 -14.32
C GLN A 54 -16.74 -4.17 -13.29
N LEU A 55 -15.46 -4.40 -13.64
CA LEU A 55 -14.36 -4.10 -12.73
C LEU A 55 -14.25 -2.59 -12.43
N SER A 56 -14.43 -1.72 -13.42
CA SER A 56 -14.43 -0.26 -13.24
C SER A 56 -15.57 0.20 -12.34
N THR A 57 -16.74 -0.42 -12.48
CA THR A 57 -17.88 -0.20 -11.59
C THR A 57 -17.55 -0.63 -10.16
N ILE A 58 -16.92 -1.80 -9.98
CA ILE A 58 -16.48 -2.29 -8.66
C ILE A 58 -15.43 -1.37 -8.04
N TRP A 59 -14.49 -0.82 -8.82
CA TRP A 59 -13.51 0.15 -8.33
C TRP A 59 -14.17 1.47 -7.91
N THR A 60 -15.21 1.90 -8.63
CA THR A 60 -16.03 3.06 -8.26
C THR A 60 -16.74 2.83 -6.92
N PHE A 61 -17.37 1.67 -6.73
CA PHE A 61 -17.96 1.30 -5.44
C PHE A 61 -16.92 1.14 -4.34
N THR A 62 -15.76 0.57 -4.65
CA THR A 62 -14.64 0.44 -3.71
C THR A 62 -14.21 1.80 -3.19
N PHE A 63 -14.11 2.81 -4.07
CA PHE A 63 -13.78 4.18 -3.67
C PHE A 63 -14.84 4.76 -2.73
N LEU A 64 -16.13 4.72 -3.12
CA LEU A 64 -17.23 5.27 -2.32
C LEU A 64 -17.38 4.59 -0.95
N ILE A 65 -17.34 3.25 -0.92
CA ILE A 65 -17.50 2.47 0.31
C ILE A 65 -16.27 2.65 1.21
N SER A 66 -15.05 2.66 0.64
CA SER A 66 -13.85 2.91 1.44
C SER A 66 -13.88 4.30 2.07
N PHE A 67 -14.33 5.33 1.34
CA PHE A 67 -14.49 6.66 1.88
C PHE A 67 -15.46 6.67 3.06
N PHE A 68 -16.66 6.10 2.88
CA PHE A 68 -17.67 6.01 3.94
C PHE A 68 -17.15 5.27 5.18
N VAL A 69 -16.51 4.11 4.98
CA VAL A 69 -16.01 3.28 6.08
C VAL A 69 -14.85 3.94 6.83
N VAL A 70 -13.93 4.62 6.12
CA VAL A 70 -12.85 5.39 6.76
C VAL A 70 -13.40 6.58 7.55
N SER A 71 -14.41 7.29 7.03
CA SER A 71 -15.10 8.35 7.78
C SER A 71 -15.79 7.80 9.04
N LEU A 72 -16.47 6.66 8.94
CA LEU A 72 -17.11 6.01 10.07
C LEU A 72 -16.08 5.56 11.13
N TYR A 73 -14.94 5.01 10.69
CA TYR A 73 -13.84 4.68 11.58
C TYR A 73 -13.27 5.92 12.31
N GLY A 74 -13.05 7.01 11.59
CA GLY A 74 -12.61 8.28 12.19
C GLY A 74 -13.60 8.81 13.24
N TYR A 75 -14.90 8.72 12.96
CA TYR A 75 -15.93 9.05 13.94
C TYR A 75 -15.90 8.10 15.15
N ALA A 76 -15.79 6.79 14.93
CA ALA A 76 -15.72 5.79 15.99
C ALA A 76 -14.51 6.01 16.92
N CYS A 77 -13.34 6.37 16.38
CA CYS A 77 -12.15 6.75 17.16
C CYS A 77 -12.40 7.94 18.10
N SER A 78 -13.34 8.84 17.76
CA SER A 78 -13.67 10.00 18.61
C SER A 78 -14.62 9.67 19.77
N LYS A 79 -15.31 8.52 19.72
CA LYS A 79 -16.36 8.13 20.68
C LYS A 79 -16.05 6.88 21.48
N ILE A 80 -15.27 5.95 20.91
CA ILE A 80 -15.05 4.61 21.47
C ILE A 80 -13.58 4.48 21.85
N LYS A 81 -13.32 3.99 23.08
CA LYS A 81 -11.96 3.71 23.54
C LYS A 81 -11.32 2.61 22.67
N PHE A 82 -10.04 2.77 22.32
CA PHE A 82 -9.27 1.78 21.55
C PHE A 82 -9.36 0.36 22.11
N LYS A 83 -9.53 0.26 23.43
CA LYS A 83 -9.67 -1.01 24.12
C LYS A 83 -10.80 -1.90 23.60
N HIS A 84 -11.92 -1.29 23.22
CA HIS A 84 -13.06 -1.99 22.65
C HIS A 84 -13.08 -1.90 21.12
N LEU A 85 -12.60 -0.78 20.56
CA LEU A 85 -12.68 -0.52 19.13
C LEU A 85 -11.86 -1.53 18.31
N VAL A 86 -10.61 -1.79 18.71
CA VAL A 86 -9.68 -2.60 17.92
C VAL A 86 -10.08 -4.08 17.85
N PRO A 87 -10.36 -4.77 18.97
CA PRO A 87 -10.87 -6.15 18.91
C PRO A 87 -12.18 -6.26 18.12
N SER A 88 -13.07 -5.26 18.24
CA SER A 88 -14.36 -5.27 17.54
C SER A 88 -14.19 -5.18 16.02
N ILE A 89 -13.33 -4.28 15.53
CA ILE A 89 -13.10 -4.13 14.09
C ILE A 89 -12.54 -5.43 13.49
N TYR A 90 -11.51 -6.00 14.10
CA TYR A 90 -10.92 -7.25 13.61
C TYR A 90 -11.88 -8.44 13.75
N GLY A 91 -12.68 -8.49 14.82
CA GLY A 91 -13.75 -9.48 14.98
C GLY A 91 -14.82 -9.37 13.90
N ILE A 92 -15.26 -8.15 13.55
CA ILE A 92 -16.21 -7.91 12.45
C ILE A 92 -15.60 -8.38 11.12
N PHE A 93 -14.34 -8.04 10.81
CA PHE A 93 -13.70 -8.54 9.59
C PHE A 93 -13.57 -10.07 9.58
N ALA A 94 -13.18 -10.70 10.69
CA ALA A 94 -13.11 -12.15 10.79
C ALA A 94 -14.49 -12.79 10.51
N LEU A 95 -15.53 -12.34 11.22
CA LEU A 95 -16.89 -12.88 11.07
C LEU A 95 -17.46 -12.63 9.67
N THR A 96 -17.24 -11.45 9.09
CA THR A 96 -17.71 -11.14 7.74
C THR A 96 -16.97 -11.94 6.66
N PHE A 97 -15.66 -12.20 6.80
CA PHE A 97 -14.96 -13.10 5.88
C PHE A 97 -15.39 -14.56 6.03
N TYR A 98 -15.69 -15.01 7.26
CA TYR A 98 -16.33 -16.31 7.48
C TYR A 98 -17.69 -16.39 6.80
N PHE A 99 -18.52 -15.36 6.94
CA PHE A 99 -19.83 -15.29 6.30
C PHE A 99 -19.71 -15.27 4.77
N LEU A 100 -18.79 -14.49 4.21
CA LEU A 100 -18.51 -14.47 2.77
C LEU A 100 -18.00 -15.83 2.28
N PHE A 101 -17.14 -16.51 3.05
CA PHE A 101 -16.73 -17.88 2.76
C PHE A 101 -17.94 -18.82 2.66
N LEU A 102 -18.85 -18.78 3.64
CA LEU A 102 -20.07 -19.60 3.60
C LEU A 102 -20.92 -19.26 2.36
N LEU A 103 -21.18 -17.97 2.12
CA LEU A 103 -21.97 -17.53 0.97
C LEU A 103 -21.39 -17.98 -0.38
N THR A 104 -20.08 -17.86 -0.58
CA THR A 104 -19.43 -18.31 -1.83
C THR A 104 -19.52 -19.83 -2.01
N ASN A 105 -19.54 -20.62 -0.93
CA ASN A 105 -19.72 -22.07 -1.03
C ASN A 105 -21.19 -22.48 -1.26
N PHE A 106 -22.15 -21.78 -0.65
CA PHE A 106 -23.58 -22.09 -0.84
C PHE A 106 -24.13 -21.56 -2.17
N PHE A 107 -23.58 -20.47 -2.69
CA PHE A 107 -24.05 -19.81 -3.90
C PHE A 107 -22.91 -19.56 -4.91
N PRO A 108 -22.24 -20.63 -5.42
CA PRO A 108 -21.03 -20.49 -6.23
C PRO A 108 -21.24 -19.74 -7.57
N GLY A 109 -22.46 -19.72 -8.10
CA GLY A 109 -22.81 -19.01 -9.35
C GLY A 109 -23.15 -17.52 -9.17
N LEU A 110 -23.24 -17.01 -7.94
CA LEU A 110 -23.71 -15.66 -7.66
C LEU A 110 -22.53 -14.68 -7.66
N ASN A 111 -22.20 -14.16 -8.85
CA ASN A 111 -21.08 -13.22 -9.06
C ASN A 111 -21.08 -12.02 -8.10
N LEU A 112 -22.26 -11.56 -7.67
CA LEU A 112 -22.39 -10.47 -6.71
C LEU A 112 -21.62 -10.71 -5.40
N ILE A 113 -21.55 -11.96 -4.91
CA ILE A 113 -20.83 -12.30 -3.68
C ILE A 113 -19.33 -12.07 -3.87
N ASN A 114 -18.77 -12.48 -5.01
CA ASN A 114 -17.36 -12.26 -5.34
C ASN A 114 -17.04 -10.76 -5.49
N GLN A 115 -17.98 -9.97 -6.02
CA GLN A 115 -17.85 -8.51 -6.13
C GLN A 115 -17.89 -7.83 -4.74
N ILE A 116 -18.82 -8.23 -3.87
CA ILE A 116 -18.89 -7.75 -2.48
C ILE A 116 -17.60 -8.11 -1.74
N PHE A 117 -17.13 -9.36 -1.88
CA PHE A 117 -15.86 -9.81 -1.32
C PHE A 117 -14.70 -8.94 -1.82
N TYR A 118 -14.66 -8.61 -3.12
CA TYR A 118 -13.60 -7.78 -3.69
C TYR A 118 -13.54 -6.39 -3.07
N VAL A 119 -14.69 -5.73 -2.96
CA VAL A 119 -14.82 -4.44 -2.30
C VAL A 119 -14.39 -4.56 -0.85
N TRP A 120 -14.87 -5.58 -0.13
CA TRP A 120 -14.64 -5.75 1.30
C TRP A 120 -13.17 -6.04 1.64
N VAL A 121 -12.48 -6.85 0.85
CA VAL A 121 -11.01 -7.05 0.98
C VAL A 121 -10.26 -5.73 0.75
N SER A 122 -10.74 -4.90 -0.18
CA SER A 122 -10.14 -3.59 -0.47
C SER A 122 -10.34 -2.60 0.67
N VAL A 123 -11.53 -2.58 1.28
CA VAL A 123 -11.81 -1.81 2.51
C VAL A 123 -10.94 -2.30 3.67
N PHE A 124 -10.87 -3.62 3.88
CA PHE A 124 -10.01 -4.23 4.88
C PHE A 124 -8.55 -3.81 4.70
N SER A 125 -8.03 -3.80 3.47
CA SER A 125 -6.65 -3.40 3.18
C SER A 125 -6.30 -2.00 3.67
N LEU A 126 -7.26 -1.07 3.57
CA LEU A 126 -7.10 0.34 3.96
C LEU A 126 -7.22 0.52 5.47
N LEU A 127 -8.28 -0.03 6.06
CA LEU A 127 -8.54 0.10 7.49
C LEU A 127 -7.52 -0.65 8.33
N ASN A 128 -7.12 -1.85 7.92
CA ASN A 128 -6.27 -2.73 8.72
C ASN A 128 -4.97 -2.05 9.19
N ILE A 129 -4.26 -1.40 8.27
CA ILE A 129 -3.01 -0.70 8.59
C ILE A 129 -3.27 0.51 9.51
N SER A 130 -4.34 1.27 9.24
CA SER A 130 -4.68 2.45 10.04
C SER A 130 -5.07 2.07 11.47
N VAL A 131 -5.93 1.06 11.63
CA VAL A 131 -6.39 0.55 12.93
C VAL A 131 -5.21 0.06 13.77
N PHE A 132 -4.32 -0.73 13.16
CA PHE A 132 -3.12 -1.23 13.82
C PHE A 132 -2.23 -0.09 14.33
N TRP A 133 -1.86 0.87 13.47
CA TRP A 133 -0.95 1.94 13.88
C TRP A 133 -1.57 2.91 14.87
N SER A 134 -2.89 3.17 14.79
CA SER A 134 -3.61 3.92 15.82
C SER A 134 -3.58 3.19 17.17
N PHE A 135 -3.74 1.87 17.18
CA PHE A 135 -3.65 1.06 18.40
C PHE A 135 -2.25 1.05 19.00
N MET A 136 -1.20 0.95 18.16
CA MET A 136 0.19 1.02 18.61
C MET A 136 0.53 2.39 19.19
N ALA A 137 0.05 3.47 18.58
CA ALA A 137 0.23 4.83 19.08
C ALA A 137 -0.50 5.10 20.41
N ASP A 138 -1.62 4.41 20.65
CA ASP A 138 -2.30 4.42 21.96
C ASP A 138 -1.53 3.61 23.01
N THR A 139 -0.92 2.50 22.61
CA THR A 139 -0.26 1.55 23.51
C THR A 139 1.10 2.02 24.02
N TYR A 140 1.94 2.54 23.13
CA TYR A 140 3.32 2.88 23.43
C TYR A 140 3.50 4.39 23.61
N ASN A 141 4.38 4.77 24.54
CA ASN A 141 4.76 6.18 24.69
C ASN A 141 5.72 6.63 23.58
N LYS A 142 6.01 7.94 23.53
CA LYS A 142 6.81 8.54 22.46
C LYS A 142 8.25 8.03 22.40
N GLU A 143 8.86 7.70 23.54
CA GLU A 143 10.24 7.21 23.60
C GLU A 143 10.32 5.76 23.12
N GLN A 144 9.39 4.93 23.60
CA GLN A 144 9.18 3.56 23.15
C GLN A 144 8.93 3.50 21.65
N ALA A 145 8.03 4.34 21.12
CA ALA A 145 7.68 4.33 19.70
C ALA A 145 8.90 4.55 18.80
N LYS A 146 9.78 5.50 19.13
CA LYS A 146 11.01 5.79 18.35
C LYS A 146 11.96 4.59 18.25
N ARG A 147 12.01 3.78 19.31
CA ARG A 147 12.93 2.65 19.44
C ARG A 147 12.34 1.34 18.90
N LEU A 148 11.05 1.10 19.19
CA LEU A 148 10.42 -0.21 19.03
C LEU A 148 9.65 -0.34 17.71
N PHE A 149 9.12 0.75 17.13
CA PHE A 149 8.26 0.66 15.95
C PHE A 149 8.98 0.13 14.72
N GLY A 150 10.30 0.35 14.60
CA GLY A 150 11.09 -0.24 13.52
C GLY A 150 11.08 -1.78 13.56
N PHE A 151 11.28 -2.36 14.75
CA PHE A 151 11.22 -3.82 14.93
C PHE A 151 9.80 -4.35 14.74
N ILE A 152 8.80 -3.70 15.31
CA ILE A 152 7.39 -4.07 15.14
C ILE A 152 7.02 -4.04 13.64
N ALA A 153 7.39 -2.97 12.93
CA ALA A 153 7.13 -2.83 11.49
C ALA A 153 7.77 -3.94 10.66
N ALA A 154 8.88 -4.54 11.08
CA ALA A 154 9.47 -5.68 10.37
C ALA A 154 8.53 -6.88 10.29
N GLY A 155 7.61 -7.04 11.25
CA GLY A 155 6.55 -8.05 11.21
C GLY A 155 5.62 -7.89 10.00
N SER A 156 5.38 -6.65 9.55
CA SER A 156 4.56 -6.37 8.36
C SER A 156 5.18 -6.93 7.08
N SER A 157 6.51 -6.79 6.93
CA SER A 157 7.27 -7.34 5.79
C SER A 157 7.28 -8.87 5.80
N LEU A 158 7.45 -9.49 6.98
CA LEU A 158 7.36 -10.95 7.09
C LEU A 158 5.94 -11.44 6.78
N GLY A 159 4.90 -10.74 7.23
CA GLY A 159 3.51 -11.07 6.88
C GLY A 159 3.26 -10.98 5.38
N ALA A 160 3.80 -9.93 4.74
CA ALA A 160 3.74 -9.73 3.28
C ALA A 160 4.50 -10.77 2.47
N PHE A 161 5.50 -11.42 3.08
CA PHE A 161 6.22 -12.56 2.50
C PHE A 161 5.46 -13.88 2.73
N CYS A 162 5.02 -14.15 3.95
CA CYS A 162 4.37 -15.40 4.31
C CYS A 162 2.97 -15.55 3.71
N GLY A 163 2.20 -14.47 3.59
CA GLY A 163 0.83 -14.53 3.05
C GLY A 163 0.74 -15.08 1.62
N PRO A 164 1.50 -14.53 0.65
CA PRO A 164 1.51 -15.05 -0.71
C PRO A 164 2.16 -16.44 -0.78
N LEU A 165 3.13 -16.76 0.09
CA LEU A 165 3.72 -18.10 0.17
C LEU A 165 2.68 -19.16 0.57
N ILE A 166 1.87 -18.89 1.60
CA ILE A 166 0.74 -19.74 1.99
C ILE A 166 -0.22 -19.91 0.80
N THR A 167 -0.51 -18.82 0.10
CA THR A 167 -1.39 -18.86 -1.07
C THR A 167 -0.84 -19.74 -2.19
N ILE A 168 0.45 -19.64 -2.52
CA ILE A 168 1.09 -20.46 -3.55
C ILE A 168 0.99 -21.95 -3.20
N LEU A 169 1.27 -22.30 -1.93
CA LEU A 169 1.27 -23.69 -1.45
C LEU A 169 -0.14 -24.30 -1.38
N PHE A 170 -1.14 -23.52 -0.98
CA PHE A 170 -2.48 -24.05 -0.66
C PHE A 170 -3.57 -23.74 -1.69
N ALA A 171 -3.35 -22.83 -2.65
CA ALA A 171 -4.37 -22.46 -3.63
C ALA A 171 -4.87 -23.63 -4.48
N ARG A 172 -4.02 -24.61 -4.82
CA ARG A 172 -4.43 -25.81 -5.58
C ARG A 172 -5.04 -26.92 -4.72
N THR A 173 -4.60 -27.04 -3.46
CA THR A 173 -5.02 -28.14 -2.58
C THR A 173 -6.32 -27.82 -1.84
N VAL A 174 -6.47 -26.59 -1.33
CA VAL A 174 -7.65 -26.15 -0.56
C VAL A 174 -8.58 -25.26 -1.41
N GLY A 175 -8.12 -24.79 -2.57
CA GLY A 175 -8.86 -23.88 -3.43
C GLY A 175 -8.85 -22.42 -2.94
N SER A 176 -9.23 -21.49 -3.83
CA SER A 176 -9.29 -20.06 -3.52
C SER A 176 -10.28 -19.74 -2.39
N ASN A 177 -11.39 -20.47 -2.29
CA ASN A 177 -12.36 -20.29 -1.20
C ASN A 177 -11.78 -20.75 0.15
N GLY A 178 -11.03 -21.85 0.18
CA GLY A 178 -10.37 -22.34 1.39
C GLY A 178 -9.37 -21.34 1.97
N LEU A 179 -8.69 -20.57 1.12
CA LEU A 179 -7.80 -19.50 1.56
C LEU A 179 -8.53 -18.36 2.29
N ILE A 180 -9.80 -18.09 1.94
CA ILE A 180 -10.65 -17.12 2.66
C ILE A 180 -10.85 -17.59 4.10
N LEU A 181 -11.15 -18.88 4.29
CA LEU A 181 -11.32 -19.49 5.62
C LEU A 181 -10.02 -19.44 6.45
N ILE A 182 -8.88 -19.74 5.84
CA ILE A 182 -7.57 -19.63 6.51
C ILE A 182 -7.34 -18.20 6.99
N SER A 183 -7.54 -17.21 6.11
CA SER A 183 -7.36 -15.80 6.45
C SER A 183 -8.33 -15.34 7.55
N ALA A 184 -9.62 -15.69 7.43
CA ALA A 184 -10.63 -15.36 8.42
C ALA A 184 -10.30 -15.94 9.81
N THR A 185 -9.77 -17.17 9.85
CA THR A 185 -9.32 -17.82 11.10
C THR A 185 -8.12 -17.13 11.71
N MET A 186 -7.14 -16.76 10.87
CA MET A 186 -5.96 -16.01 11.31
C MET A 186 -6.34 -14.67 11.96
N LEU A 187 -7.43 -14.02 11.53
CA LEU A 187 -7.88 -12.74 12.11
C LEU A 187 -8.42 -12.84 13.54
N PHE A 188 -8.67 -14.03 14.09
CA PHE A 188 -8.96 -14.15 15.52
C PHE A 188 -7.72 -13.96 16.41
N ILE A 189 -6.52 -14.28 15.89
CA ILE A 189 -5.26 -14.07 16.61
C ILE A 189 -5.05 -12.60 17.00
N PRO A 190 -5.12 -11.60 16.10
CA PRO A 190 -4.99 -10.19 16.47
C PRO A 190 -6.10 -9.70 17.41
N VAL A 191 -7.31 -10.30 17.39
CA VAL A 191 -8.36 -10.01 18.38
C VAL A 191 -7.89 -10.43 19.78
N LEU A 192 -7.38 -11.65 19.93
CA LEU A 192 -6.85 -12.15 21.20
C LEU A 192 -5.64 -11.33 21.67
N ILE A 193 -4.73 -11.02 20.74
CA ILE A 193 -3.56 -10.18 21.04
C ILE A 193 -4.02 -8.80 21.49
N ALA A 194 -4.95 -8.13 20.79
CA ALA A 194 -5.45 -6.80 21.15
C ALA A 194 -5.98 -6.76 22.60
N ILE A 195 -6.78 -7.75 22.99
CA ILE A 195 -7.34 -7.86 24.35
C ILE A 195 -6.22 -8.06 25.38
N TYR A 196 -5.26 -8.93 25.09
CA TYR A 196 -4.17 -9.23 26.01
C TYR A 196 -3.19 -8.07 26.17
N LEU A 197 -2.90 -7.37 25.07
CA LEU A 197 -1.96 -6.25 25.03
C LEU A 197 -2.48 -5.05 25.83
N GLN A 198 -3.80 -4.86 25.86
CA GLN A 198 -4.43 -3.86 26.73
C GLN A 198 -4.26 -4.16 28.22
N ARG A 199 -4.28 -5.44 28.62
CA ARG A 199 -4.01 -5.82 30.02
C ARG A 199 -2.56 -5.54 30.39
N ILE A 200 -1.63 -5.87 29.49
CA ILE A 200 -0.18 -5.66 29.67
C ILE A 200 0.20 -4.17 29.64
N LYS A 201 -0.56 -3.34 28.92
CA LYS A 201 -0.35 -1.88 28.87
C LYS A 201 -0.32 -1.26 30.27
N GLU A 202 -1.23 -1.69 31.13
CA GLU A 202 -1.35 -1.19 32.50
C GLU A 202 -0.31 -1.81 33.45
N THR A 203 0.04 -3.09 33.27
CA THR A 203 0.95 -3.81 34.19
C THR A 203 2.44 -3.67 33.85
N ASP A 204 2.83 -3.95 32.61
CA ASP A 204 4.24 -4.14 32.24
C ASP A 204 4.83 -2.86 31.62
N LEU A 205 4.01 -2.08 30.90
CA LEU A 205 4.43 -0.84 30.24
C LEU A 205 4.25 0.41 31.12
N GLN A 206 3.50 0.30 32.24
CA GLN A 206 3.16 1.42 33.16
C GLN A 206 2.59 2.67 32.46
N ASN A 207 2.05 2.51 31.25
CA ASN A 207 1.50 3.61 30.45
C ASN A 207 0.00 3.75 30.74
N THR A 208 -0.34 4.36 31.89
CA THR A 208 -1.73 4.65 32.31
C THR A 208 -2.29 5.95 31.71
N ALA A 209 -1.43 6.88 31.29
CA ALA A 209 -1.85 8.09 30.59
C ALA A 209 -2.27 7.75 29.16
N THR A 210 -3.48 8.14 28.76
CA THR A 210 -3.92 8.09 27.35
C THR A 210 -2.95 8.95 26.55
N SER A 211 -2.31 8.42 25.52
CA SER A 211 -1.34 9.20 24.75
C SER A 211 -2.08 10.39 24.12
N GLN A 212 -1.60 11.62 24.38
CA GLN A 212 -2.08 12.89 23.81
C GLN A 212 -2.01 12.95 22.27
N PHE A 213 -1.70 11.84 21.60
CA PHE A 213 -1.50 11.75 20.15
C PHE A 213 -2.78 11.96 19.33
N ASN A 214 -3.96 11.92 19.96
CA ASN A 214 -5.26 12.04 19.29
C ASN A 214 -5.96 13.40 19.43
N GLU A 215 -5.35 14.40 20.07
CA GLU A 215 -6.02 15.70 20.32
C GLU A 215 -5.97 16.71 19.18
N GLN A 216 -5.41 16.37 18.01
CA GLN A 216 -5.54 17.26 16.85
C GLN A 216 -6.64 16.76 15.91
N PRO A 217 -7.83 17.40 15.90
CA PRO A 217 -8.83 17.10 14.89
C PRO A 217 -8.24 17.36 13.50
N MET A 218 -8.03 16.28 12.76
CA MET A 218 -7.44 16.22 11.43
C MET A 218 -8.40 16.76 10.34
N GLY A 219 -9.26 17.72 10.68
CA GLY A 219 -10.41 18.14 9.88
C GLY A 219 -10.42 19.60 9.43
N ALA A 220 -9.49 20.45 9.88
CA ALA A 220 -9.55 21.86 9.54
C ALA A 220 -8.94 22.14 8.15
N LYS A 221 -9.79 22.04 7.12
CA LYS A 221 -9.66 22.63 5.76
C LYS A 221 -9.09 21.73 4.64
N ILE A 222 -9.73 20.59 4.33
CA ILE A 222 -9.49 19.82 3.08
C ILE A 222 -9.59 20.73 1.84
N PHE A 223 -10.56 21.65 1.81
CA PHE A 223 -10.73 22.64 0.74
C PHE A 223 -9.50 23.56 0.55
N SER A 224 -8.74 23.84 1.62
CA SER A 224 -7.50 24.61 1.50
C SER A 224 -6.40 23.81 0.80
N GLY A 225 -6.40 22.47 0.90
CA GLY A 225 -5.47 21.60 0.19
C GLY A 225 -5.68 21.62 -1.32
N PHE A 226 -6.93 21.69 -1.80
CA PHE A 226 -7.24 21.85 -3.23
C PHE A 226 -6.75 23.19 -3.78
N LYS A 227 -6.98 24.27 -3.02
CA LYS A 227 -6.48 25.61 -3.40
C LYS A 227 -4.95 25.62 -3.47
N GLU A 228 -4.28 25.05 -2.48
CA GLU A 228 -2.82 24.97 -2.42
C GLU A 228 -2.22 24.14 -3.56
N LEU A 229 -2.85 23.02 -3.89
CA LEU A 229 -2.48 22.17 -5.02
C LEU A 229 -2.51 22.93 -6.36
N GLY A 230 -3.55 23.74 -6.58
CA GLY A 230 -3.72 24.50 -7.81
C GLY A 230 -2.80 25.73 -7.92
N LEU A 231 -2.41 26.31 -6.78
CA LEU A 231 -1.56 27.52 -6.75
C LEU A 231 -0.07 27.22 -6.80
N ASN A 232 0.37 26.07 -6.30
CA ASN A 232 1.78 25.72 -6.23
C ASN A 232 2.19 24.80 -7.40
N PRO A 233 3.04 25.28 -8.34
CA PRO A 233 3.42 24.51 -9.53
C PRO A 233 4.11 23.18 -9.21
N LEU A 234 4.86 23.10 -8.09
CA LEU A 234 5.52 21.86 -7.68
C LEU A 234 4.49 20.83 -7.19
N LEU A 235 3.51 21.25 -6.38
CA LEU A 235 2.44 20.38 -5.90
C LEU A 235 1.54 19.90 -7.04
N LEU A 236 1.24 20.77 -8.00
CA LEU A 236 0.53 20.40 -9.22
C LEU A 236 1.33 19.35 -10.02
N GLY A 237 2.63 19.55 -10.19
CA GLY A 237 3.51 18.59 -10.85
C GLY A 237 3.53 17.23 -10.14
N ILE A 238 3.58 17.20 -8.80
CA ILE A 238 3.46 15.96 -8.01
C ILE A 238 2.07 15.32 -8.18
N GLY A 239 1.01 16.13 -8.25
CA GLY A 239 -0.35 15.65 -8.53
C GLY A 239 -0.45 14.95 -9.89
N ILE A 240 0.06 15.59 -10.96
CA ILE A 240 0.11 14.99 -12.31
C ILE A 240 0.97 13.73 -12.31
N PHE A 241 2.12 13.75 -11.63
CA PHE A 241 2.98 12.57 -11.47
C PHE A 241 2.20 11.40 -10.88
N ILE A 242 1.35 11.64 -9.88
CA ILE A 242 0.52 10.60 -9.26
C ILE A 242 -0.60 10.11 -10.18
N VAL A 243 -1.22 11.00 -10.95
CA VAL A 243 -2.22 10.60 -11.95
C VAL A 243 -1.60 9.68 -13.00
N LEU A 244 -0.43 10.02 -13.53
CA LEU A 244 0.28 9.17 -14.51
C LEU A 244 0.73 7.84 -13.88
N TYR A 245 1.26 7.89 -12.65
CA TYR A 245 1.63 6.73 -11.86
C TYR A 245 0.45 5.77 -11.63
N SER A 246 -0.71 6.28 -11.24
CA SER A 246 -1.95 5.50 -11.06
C SER A 246 -2.45 4.94 -12.40
N GLY A 247 -2.31 5.69 -13.49
CA GLY A 247 -2.63 5.21 -14.83
C GLY A 247 -1.82 3.98 -15.23
N MET A 248 -0.50 4.02 -15.00
CA MET A 248 0.34 2.85 -15.24
C MET A 248 -0.05 1.66 -14.36
N ASN A 249 -0.35 1.89 -13.09
CA ASN A 249 -0.84 0.82 -12.20
C ASN A 249 -2.11 0.16 -12.74
N THR A 250 -3.05 0.98 -13.20
CA THR A 250 -4.36 0.54 -13.70
C THR A 250 -4.22 -0.22 -15.01
N ILE A 251 -3.47 0.32 -15.98
CA ILE A 251 -3.21 -0.34 -17.27
C ILE A 251 -2.62 -1.73 -17.06
N PHE A 252 -1.60 -1.85 -16.19
CA PHE A 252 -0.99 -3.14 -15.92
C PHE A 252 -1.91 -4.10 -15.16
N TYR A 253 -2.75 -3.61 -14.25
CA TYR A 253 -3.71 -4.46 -13.55
C TYR A 253 -4.74 -5.05 -14.51
N TYR A 254 -5.37 -4.20 -15.33
CA TYR A 254 -6.38 -4.63 -16.29
C TYR A 254 -5.79 -5.49 -17.42
N ALA A 255 -4.59 -5.18 -17.91
CA ALA A 255 -3.93 -6.04 -18.88
C ALA A 255 -3.65 -7.43 -18.29
N LEU A 256 -3.13 -7.51 -17.05
CA LEU A 256 -2.86 -8.80 -16.42
C LEU A 256 -4.14 -9.60 -16.15
N LYS A 257 -5.22 -9.00 -15.64
CA LYS A 257 -6.48 -9.75 -15.47
C LYS A 257 -7.04 -10.26 -16.80
N ASN A 258 -6.93 -9.47 -17.88
CA ASN A 258 -7.39 -9.90 -19.21
C ASN A 258 -6.53 -11.03 -19.80
N PHE A 259 -5.24 -11.10 -19.47
CA PHE A 259 -4.42 -12.27 -19.82
C PHE A 259 -4.84 -13.55 -19.10
N LEU A 260 -5.43 -13.41 -17.92
CA LEU A 260 -5.75 -14.52 -17.03
C LEU A 260 -7.17 -15.07 -17.26
N THR A 261 -7.99 -14.46 -18.11
CA THR A 261 -9.39 -14.86 -18.36
C THR A 261 -9.55 -16.34 -18.71
N ASN A 262 -8.62 -16.95 -19.44
CA ASN A 262 -8.70 -18.37 -19.84
C ASN A 262 -7.96 -19.34 -18.89
N VAL A 263 -7.51 -18.85 -17.73
CA VAL A 263 -6.82 -19.63 -16.71
C VAL A 263 -7.79 -19.98 -15.59
N ASP A 264 -7.68 -21.16 -14.97
CA ASP A 264 -8.51 -21.55 -13.84
C ASP A 264 -8.24 -20.67 -12.60
N GLN A 265 -9.26 -20.49 -11.75
CA GLN A 265 -9.20 -19.56 -10.61
C GLN A 265 -8.07 -19.87 -9.62
N ALA A 266 -7.76 -21.14 -9.37
CA ALA A 266 -6.70 -21.53 -8.44
C ALA A 266 -5.32 -21.16 -9.01
N THR A 267 -5.08 -21.44 -10.29
CA THR A 267 -3.84 -21.02 -10.97
C THR A 267 -3.74 -19.50 -11.08
N ARG A 268 -4.83 -18.77 -11.36
CA ARG A 268 -4.82 -17.28 -11.31
C ARG A 268 -4.40 -16.78 -9.93
N THR A 269 -4.95 -17.37 -8.88
CA THR A 269 -4.62 -17.04 -7.49
C THR A 269 -3.13 -17.28 -7.20
N GLN A 270 -2.57 -18.40 -7.68
CA GLN A 270 -1.13 -18.67 -7.55
C GLN A 270 -0.26 -17.67 -8.33
N ILE A 271 -0.66 -17.28 -9.54
CA ILE A 271 0.09 -16.30 -10.35
C ILE A 271 0.11 -14.95 -9.63
N TRP A 272 -1.03 -14.45 -9.15
CA TRP A 272 -1.10 -13.21 -8.38
C TRP A 272 -0.27 -13.28 -7.09
N ALA A 273 -0.31 -14.40 -6.39
CA ALA A 273 0.50 -14.62 -5.19
C ALA A 273 2.01 -14.69 -5.49
N GLY A 274 2.40 -15.33 -6.59
CA GLY A 274 3.78 -15.36 -7.07
C GLY A 274 4.32 -13.96 -7.40
N ILE A 275 3.50 -13.14 -8.07
CA ILE A 275 3.83 -11.73 -8.34
C ILE A 275 3.99 -10.97 -7.03
N ASP A 276 3.05 -11.09 -6.10
CA ASP A 276 3.12 -10.41 -4.82
C ASP A 276 4.34 -10.82 -4.00
N LEU A 277 4.69 -12.11 -3.98
CA LEU A 277 5.89 -12.61 -3.31
C LEU A 277 7.16 -12.02 -3.92
N ALA A 278 7.30 -12.11 -5.24
CA ALA A 278 8.46 -11.61 -5.97
C ALA A 278 8.63 -10.10 -5.79
N VAL A 279 7.53 -9.33 -5.86
CA VAL A 279 7.52 -7.89 -5.62
C VAL A 279 7.99 -7.57 -4.20
N ASN A 280 7.43 -8.20 -3.17
CA ASN A 280 7.81 -7.91 -1.79
C ASN A 280 9.29 -8.23 -1.51
N VAL A 281 9.78 -9.39 -1.98
CA VAL A 281 11.19 -9.78 -1.83
C VAL A 281 12.09 -8.78 -2.56
N LEU A 282 11.82 -8.50 -3.82
CA LEU A 282 12.65 -7.60 -4.62
C LEU A 282 12.60 -6.17 -4.07
N SER A 283 11.43 -5.68 -3.66
CA SER A 283 11.29 -4.36 -3.04
C SER A 283 12.12 -4.22 -1.77
N VAL A 284 12.11 -5.21 -0.88
CA VAL A 284 12.91 -5.16 0.35
C VAL A 284 14.40 -5.18 0.03
N LEU A 285 14.84 -6.07 -0.86
CA LEU A 285 16.25 -6.13 -1.27
C LEU A 285 16.70 -4.83 -1.93
N THR A 286 15.93 -4.29 -2.88
CA THR A 286 16.24 -3.03 -3.53
C THR A 286 16.18 -1.85 -2.56
N ALA A 287 15.26 -1.84 -1.59
CA ALA A 287 15.21 -0.79 -0.57
C ALA A 287 16.43 -0.81 0.36
N MET A 288 16.87 -2.00 0.78
CA MET A 288 18.05 -2.17 1.65
C MET A 288 19.37 -1.82 0.95
N PHE A 289 19.51 -2.19 -0.32
CA PHE A 289 20.78 -2.05 -1.03
C PHE A 289 20.84 -0.89 -2.02
N GLY A 290 19.72 -0.55 -2.66
CA GLY A 290 19.66 0.37 -3.80
C GLY A 290 19.19 1.78 -3.46
N THR A 291 18.05 1.94 -2.80
CA THR A 291 17.32 3.23 -2.74
C THR A 291 18.15 4.37 -2.14
N GLY A 292 18.72 4.17 -0.96
CA GLY A 292 19.52 5.21 -0.30
C GLY A 292 20.78 5.59 -1.09
N ARG A 293 21.47 4.59 -1.67
CA ARG A 293 22.69 4.79 -2.46
C ARG A 293 22.41 5.49 -3.79
N LEU A 294 21.29 5.16 -4.43
CA LEU A 294 20.88 5.75 -5.71
C LEU A 294 20.57 7.24 -5.51
N ALA A 295 19.73 7.57 -4.53
CA ALA A 295 19.36 8.95 -4.23
C ALA A 295 20.57 9.80 -3.77
N SER A 296 21.44 9.25 -2.91
CA SER A 296 22.60 10.00 -2.40
C SER A 296 23.70 10.21 -3.43
N ARG A 297 23.88 9.28 -4.38
CA ARG A 297 24.97 9.35 -5.37
C ARG A 297 24.58 10.04 -6.66
N PHE A 298 23.35 9.86 -7.12
CA PHE A 298 22.90 10.34 -8.44
C PHE A 298 21.81 11.42 -8.36
N GLY A 299 21.34 11.77 -7.15
CA GLY A 299 20.31 12.76 -6.96
C GLY A 299 18.92 12.28 -7.41
N LEU A 300 17.93 13.16 -7.27
CA LEU A 300 16.54 12.85 -7.57
C LEU A 300 16.23 12.95 -9.08
N SER A 301 17.03 13.73 -9.82
CA SER A 301 16.97 13.86 -11.29
C SER A 301 17.20 12.54 -12.04
N VAL A 302 17.93 11.59 -11.44
CA VAL A 302 18.13 10.24 -11.99
C VAL A 302 17.20 9.23 -11.32
N THR A 303 17.03 9.34 -10.00
CA THR A 303 16.26 8.36 -9.21
C THR A 303 14.78 8.33 -9.58
N LEU A 304 14.15 9.50 -9.74
CA LEU A 304 12.71 9.62 -9.99
C LEU A 304 12.28 9.08 -11.37
N PRO A 305 12.98 9.38 -12.49
CA PRO A 305 12.61 8.87 -13.81
C PRO A 305 13.01 7.40 -14.07
N LEU A 306 13.86 6.80 -13.23
CA LEU A 306 14.42 5.46 -13.49
C LEU A 306 13.33 4.41 -13.73
N VAL A 307 12.32 4.35 -12.86
CA VAL A 307 11.23 3.38 -12.97
C VAL A 307 10.36 3.62 -14.21
N PRO A 308 9.83 4.83 -14.47
CA PRO A 308 9.08 5.08 -15.72
C PRO A 308 9.91 4.81 -16.98
N MET A 309 11.20 5.16 -17.02
CA MET A 309 12.07 4.84 -18.17
C MET A 309 12.17 3.35 -18.43
N ILE A 310 12.41 2.56 -17.38
CA ILE A 310 12.43 1.10 -17.47
C ILE A 310 11.09 0.58 -18.01
N ILE A 311 9.98 1.09 -17.49
CA ILE A 311 8.62 0.69 -17.94
C ILE A 311 8.39 1.04 -19.41
N THR A 312 8.79 2.22 -19.87
CA THR A 312 8.69 2.61 -21.28
C THR A 312 9.40 1.61 -22.19
N ILE A 313 10.66 1.30 -21.89
CA ILE A 313 11.46 0.35 -22.67
C ILE A 313 10.79 -1.03 -22.68
N LEU A 314 10.37 -1.49 -21.51
CA LEU A 314 9.74 -2.80 -21.35
C LEU A 314 8.40 -2.92 -22.09
N LEU A 315 7.59 -1.85 -22.12
CA LEU A 315 6.33 -1.84 -22.86
C LEU A 315 6.53 -1.83 -24.38
N PHE A 316 7.54 -1.12 -24.89
CA PHE A 316 7.88 -1.19 -26.31
C PHE A 316 8.33 -2.60 -26.71
N THR A 317 9.19 -3.23 -25.90
CA THR A 317 9.61 -4.62 -26.13
C THR A 317 8.42 -5.59 -26.06
N PHE A 318 7.51 -5.38 -25.11
CA PHE A 318 6.32 -6.22 -24.96
C PHE A 318 5.33 -6.08 -26.12
N ALA A 319 5.21 -4.89 -26.73
CA ALA A 319 4.37 -4.71 -27.91
C ALA A 319 4.78 -5.61 -29.09
N LEU A 320 6.05 -6.04 -29.15
CA LEU A 320 6.57 -6.96 -30.17
C LEU A 320 6.23 -8.43 -29.88
N SER A 321 6.10 -8.81 -28.61
CA SER A 321 5.80 -10.19 -28.19
C SER A 321 4.89 -10.23 -26.96
N PRO A 322 3.56 -10.16 -27.15
CA PRO A 322 2.57 -10.07 -26.07
C PRO A 322 2.34 -11.40 -25.33
N MET A 323 3.36 -11.92 -24.64
CA MET A 323 3.27 -13.16 -23.86
C MET A 323 2.98 -12.88 -22.37
N LEU A 324 2.16 -13.75 -21.75
CA LEU A 324 1.79 -13.64 -20.32
C LEU A 324 3.01 -13.54 -19.41
N TRP A 325 3.98 -14.45 -19.54
CA TRP A 325 5.15 -14.48 -18.63
C TRP A 325 6.08 -13.27 -18.80
N THR A 326 6.20 -12.74 -20.01
CA THR A 326 6.88 -11.46 -20.25
C THR A 326 6.17 -10.36 -19.47
N PHE A 327 4.83 -10.29 -19.57
CA PHE A 327 4.04 -9.29 -18.86
C PHE A 327 4.11 -9.43 -17.34
N VAL A 328 4.09 -10.66 -16.82
CA VAL A 328 4.30 -10.97 -15.39
C VAL A 328 5.65 -10.42 -14.91
N GLY A 329 6.72 -10.68 -15.66
CA GLY A 329 8.04 -10.12 -15.37
C GLY A 329 8.04 -8.58 -15.35
N LEU A 330 7.38 -7.95 -16.33
CA LEU A 330 7.23 -6.49 -16.35
C LEU A 330 6.49 -5.98 -15.11
N GLN A 331 5.43 -6.67 -14.71
CA GLN A 331 4.60 -6.34 -13.55
C GLN A 331 5.43 -6.35 -12.27
N ILE A 332 6.26 -7.39 -12.09
CA ILE A 332 7.16 -7.53 -10.95
C ILE A 332 8.18 -6.39 -10.92
N VAL A 333 8.89 -6.13 -12.03
CA VAL A 333 9.89 -5.05 -12.12
C VAL A 333 9.24 -3.69 -11.84
N ARG A 334 8.08 -3.44 -12.44
CA ARG A 334 7.29 -2.23 -12.24
C ARG A 334 7.00 -2.02 -10.76
N ARG A 335 6.23 -2.92 -10.13
CA ARG A 335 5.80 -2.77 -8.74
C ARG A 335 6.96 -2.76 -7.76
N ALA A 336 8.00 -3.57 -8.00
CA ALA A 336 9.16 -3.60 -7.13
C ALA A 336 9.92 -2.27 -7.14
N GLY A 337 10.16 -1.72 -8.34
CA GLY A 337 10.75 -0.40 -8.53
C GLY A 337 9.89 0.70 -7.94
N GLU A 338 8.56 0.61 -8.06
CA GLU A 338 7.66 1.59 -7.46
C GLU A 338 7.77 1.64 -5.94
N TYR A 339 7.75 0.49 -5.27
CA TYR A 339 7.81 0.42 -3.82
C TYR A 339 9.19 0.77 -3.28
N ALA A 340 10.26 0.34 -3.94
CA ALA A 340 11.62 0.59 -3.48
C ALA A 340 12.13 1.99 -3.87
N ILE A 341 11.79 2.52 -5.04
CA ILE A 341 12.42 3.72 -5.61
C ILE A 341 11.40 4.85 -5.74
N THR A 342 10.34 4.66 -6.54
CA THR A 342 9.40 5.74 -6.89
C THR A 342 8.72 6.34 -5.66
N LYS A 343 8.21 5.50 -4.75
CA LYS A 343 7.53 5.97 -3.54
C LYS A 343 8.47 6.76 -2.64
N PRO A 344 9.65 6.26 -2.21
CA PRO A 344 10.60 7.06 -1.43
C PRO A 344 11.06 8.33 -2.14
N ALA A 345 11.35 8.28 -3.45
CA ALA A 345 11.76 9.44 -4.23
C ALA A 345 10.67 10.52 -4.27
N ARG A 346 9.41 10.12 -4.42
CA ARG A 346 8.25 11.01 -4.32
C ARG A 346 8.12 11.64 -2.94
N GLU A 347 8.34 10.87 -1.87
CA GLU A 347 8.33 11.40 -0.50
C GLU A 347 9.41 12.47 -0.30
N MET A 348 10.57 12.33 -0.95
CA MET A 348 11.62 13.35 -0.94
C MET A 348 11.15 14.66 -1.58
N LEU A 349 10.36 14.63 -2.67
CA LEU A 349 9.84 15.88 -3.29
C LEU A 349 9.00 16.72 -2.32
N PHE A 350 8.31 16.10 -1.37
CA PHE A 350 7.53 16.84 -0.38
C PHE A 350 8.40 17.55 0.67
N THR A 351 9.70 17.30 0.75
CA THR A 351 10.56 17.96 1.74
C THR A 351 10.92 19.39 1.37
N THR A 352 10.81 19.77 0.09
CA THR A 352 11.03 21.15 -0.39
C THR A 352 9.80 22.04 -0.26
N VAL A 353 8.64 21.47 0.05
CA VAL A 353 7.40 22.22 0.28
C VAL A 353 7.35 22.64 1.75
N ASP A 354 6.86 23.86 2.01
CA ASP A 354 6.65 24.34 3.36
C ASP A 354 5.70 23.42 4.16
N ARG A 355 5.84 23.43 5.49
CA ARG A 355 5.18 22.46 6.36
C ARG A 355 3.65 22.53 6.27
N GLU A 356 3.09 23.72 6.10
CA GLU A 356 1.64 23.94 6.09
C GLU A 356 1.04 23.44 4.78
N SER A 357 1.61 23.86 3.65
CA SER A 357 1.19 23.42 2.31
C SER A 357 1.35 21.92 2.13
N ARG A 358 2.46 21.35 2.64
CA ARG A 358 2.67 19.89 2.64
C ARG A 358 1.57 19.16 3.40
N PHE A 359 1.19 19.63 4.59
CA PHE A 359 0.18 18.94 5.40
C PHE A 359 -1.20 18.94 4.71
N LYS A 360 -1.60 20.09 4.14
CA LYS A 360 -2.88 20.27 3.45
C LYS A 360 -2.93 19.54 2.12
N ALA A 361 -1.94 19.74 1.25
CA ALA A 361 -1.96 19.21 -0.10
C ALA A 361 -1.65 17.71 -0.15
N LYS A 362 -0.76 17.20 0.71
CA LYS A 362 -0.37 15.77 0.67
C LYS A 362 -1.55 14.84 0.93
N SER A 363 -2.42 15.17 1.89
CA SER A 363 -3.61 14.36 2.17
C SER A 363 -4.58 14.32 0.97
N VAL A 364 -4.79 15.45 0.29
CA VAL A 364 -5.59 15.53 -0.94
C VAL A 364 -4.96 14.71 -2.05
N ILE A 365 -3.64 14.82 -2.22
CA ILE A 365 -2.87 14.11 -3.24
C ILE A 365 -2.92 12.58 -3.02
N ASP A 366 -2.58 12.11 -1.81
CA ASP A 366 -2.47 10.68 -1.49
C ASP A 366 -3.83 9.97 -1.41
N VAL A 367 -4.90 10.70 -1.07
CA VAL A 367 -6.24 10.11 -0.93
C VAL A 367 -7.10 10.41 -2.15
N VAL A 368 -7.36 11.69 -2.44
CA VAL A 368 -8.35 12.08 -3.46
C VAL A 368 -7.79 11.92 -4.86
N ILE A 369 -6.60 12.48 -5.15
CA ILE A 369 -6.02 12.38 -6.49
C ILE A 369 -5.68 10.92 -6.81
N TYR A 370 -5.00 10.23 -5.91
CA TYR A 370 -4.62 8.84 -6.14
C TYR A 370 -5.83 7.93 -6.41
N ARG A 371 -6.84 7.96 -5.52
CA ARG A 371 -7.99 7.08 -5.65
C ARG A 371 -8.95 7.51 -6.75
N GLY A 372 -9.12 8.82 -6.95
CA GLY A 372 -9.87 9.36 -8.08
C GLY A 372 -9.22 8.95 -9.41
N ALA A 373 -7.88 9.00 -9.49
CA ALA A 373 -7.14 8.55 -10.65
C ALA A 373 -7.33 7.04 -10.91
N ASP A 374 -7.30 6.18 -9.88
CA ASP A 374 -7.56 4.74 -10.05
C ASP A 374 -8.92 4.49 -10.73
N VAL A 375 -9.98 5.15 -10.25
CA VAL A 375 -11.34 5.02 -10.82
C VAL A 375 -11.39 5.59 -12.25
N SER A 376 -10.81 6.77 -12.45
CA SER A 376 -10.81 7.45 -13.75
C SER A 376 -10.08 6.62 -14.80
N TRP A 377 -8.89 6.11 -14.47
CA TRP A 377 -8.12 5.25 -15.36
C TRP A 377 -8.78 3.90 -15.61
N GLY A 378 -9.56 3.36 -14.67
CA GLY A 378 -10.35 2.16 -14.91
C GLY A 378 -11.36 2.38 -16.04
N TRP A 379 -12.10 3.49 -15.99
CA TRP A 379 -13.04 3.87 -17.03
C TRP A 379 -12.35 4.25 -18.35
N VAL A 380 -11.19 4.92 -18.31
CA VAL A 380 -10.38 5.19 -19.51
C VAL A 380 -9.93 3.89 -20.15
N TYR A 381 -9.40 2.94 -19.37
CA TYR A 381 -8.98 1.63 -19.88
C TYR A 381 -10.16 0.89 -20.50
N THR A 382 -11.29 0.82 -19.80
CA THR A 382 -12.53 0.20 -20.30
C THR A 382 -13.00 0.82 -21.60
N SER A 383 -12.90 2.15 -21.72
CA SER A 383 -13.27 2.86 -22.95
C SER A 383 -12.34 2.50 -24.10
N LEU A 384 -11.03 2.44 -23.83
CA LEU A 384 -10.04 2.02 -24.83
C LEU A 384 -10.28 0.58 -25.31
N THR A 385 -10.60 -0.35 -24.42
CA THR A 385 -10.77 -1.77 -24.79
C THR A 385 -12.14 -2.09 -25.35
N GLN A 386 -13.22 -1.68 -24.68
CA GLN A 386 -14.58 -2.10 -25.03
C GLN A 386 -15.26 -1.18 -26.04
N LEU A 387 -15.00 0.14 -26.00
CA LEU A 387 -15.62 1.08 -26.94
C LEU A 387 -14.77 1.24 -28.20
N LEU A 388 -13.45 1.37 -28.04
CA LEU A 388 -12.53 1.62 -29.15
C LEU A 388 -11.87 0.35 -29.70
N GLY A 389 -12.05 -0.81 -29.04
CA GLY A 389 -11.59 -2.10 -29.54
C GLY A 389 -10.06 -2.27 -29.52
N PHE A 390 -9.33 -1.47 -28.74
CA PHE A 390 -7.87 -1.62 -28.67
C PHE A 390 -7.49 -2.96 -28.03
N GLY A 391 -6.74 -3.77 -28.79
CA GLY A 391 -6.08 -4.97 -28.26
C GLY A 391 -4.88 -4.65 -27.36
N LEU A 392 -4.29 -5.68 -26.76
CA LEU A 392 -3.17 -5.56 -25.80
C LEU A 392 -1.96 -4.78 -26.36
N ALA A 393 -1.64 -4.95 -27.64
CA ALA A 393 -0.56 -4.20 -28.29
C ALA A 393 -0.85 -2.70 -28.37
N GLY A 394 -2.09 -2.31 -28.71
CA GLY A 394 -2.52 -0.91 -28.73
C GLY A 394 -2.46 -0.28 -27.33
N ILE A 395 -2.91 -1.02 -26.32
CA ILE A 395 -2.81 -0.61 -24.91
C ILE A 395 -1.35 -0.46 -24.48
N ALA A 396 -0.45 -1.34 -24.92
CA ALA A 396 0.97 -1.25 -24.62
C ALA A 396 1.61 0.00 -25.22
N VAL A 397 1.25 0.38 -26.45
CA VAL A 397 1.71 1.62 -27.09
C VAL A 397 1.20 2.85 -26.32
N ILE A 398 -0.09 2.90 -25.99
CA ILE A 398 -0.66 3.99 -25.18
C ILE A 398 0.02 4.07 -23.81
N GLY A 399 0.24 2.92 -23.16
CA GLY A 399 0.97 2.82 -21.90
C GLY A 399 2.42 3.31 -22.02
N ALA A 400 3.12 3.01 -23.12
CA ALA A 400 4.47 3.49 -23.36
C ALA A 400 4.52 5.01 -23.56
N LEU A 401 3.51 5.60 -24.22
CA LEU A 401 3.38 7.06 -24.34
C LEU A 401 3.15 7.72 -22.98
N ILE A 402 2.23 7.18 -22.17
CA ILE A 402 1.96 7.66 -20.81
C ILE A 402 3.22 7.54 -19.95
N ALA A 403 3.92 6.40 -19.99
CA ALA A 403 5.16 6.18 -19.25
C ALA A 403 6.28 7.13 -19.71
N SER A 404 6.33 7.49 -20.99
CA SER A 404 7.28 8.48 -21.52
C SER A 404 6.99 9.88 -21.00
N ILE A 405 5.73 10.31 -20.99
CA ILE A 405 5.32 11.59 -20.40
C ILE A 405 5.63 11.59 -18.90
N TRP A 406 5.38 10.47 -18.22
CA TRP A 406 5.68 10.30 -16.80
C TRP A 406 7.19 10.40 -16.52
N SER A 407 8.02 9.80 -17.37
CA SER A 407 9.48 9.90 -17.31
C SER A 407 9.97 11.35 -17.48
N LEU A 408 9.46 12.07 -18.48
CA LEU A 408 9.83 13.47 -18.72
C LEU A 408 9.46 14.36 -17.53
N LEU A 409 8.26 14.18 -16.97
CA LEU A 409 7.84 14.89 -15.77
C LEU A 409 8.72 14.54 -14.56
N ALA A 410 9.09 13.27 -14.41
CA ALA A 410 9.98 12.82 -13.35
C ALA A 410 11.38 13.46 -13.45
N VAL A 411 11.94 13.57 -14.67
CA VAL A 411 13.21 14.30 -14.90
C VAL A 411 13.05 15.77 -14.51
N TYR A 412 11.97 16.42 -14.93
CA TYR A 412 11.71 17.83 -14.62
C TYR A 412 11.62 18.08 -13.10
N LEU A 413 10.81 17.29 -12.39
CA LEU A 413 10.65 17.42 -10.93
C LEU A 413 11.95 17.10 -10.19
N GLY A 414 12.67 16.06 -10.59
CA GLY A 414 13.94 15.69 -9.98
C GLY A 414 15.02 16.75 -10.18
N ARG A 415 15.13 17.34 -11.37
CA ARG A 415 16.07 18.46 -11.63
C ARG A 415 15.74 19.70 -10.82
N ASN A 416 14.46 20.02 -10.67
CA ASN A 416 14.05 21.16 -9.85
C ASN A 416 14.41 20.92 -8.37
N PHE A 417 14.20 19.71 -7.86
CA PHE A 417 14.58 19.35 -6.49
C PHE A 417 16.09 19.46 -6.25
N ASP A 418 16.90 18.85 -7.12
CA ASP A 418 18.36 18.86 -6.98
C ASP A 418 18.93 20.28 -7.03
N LYS A 419 18.37 21.17 -7.88
CA LYS A 419 18.74 22.60 -7.93
C LYS A 419 18.48 23.32 -6.60
N HIS A 420 17.34 23.07 -5.95
CA HIS A 420 17.02 23.72 -4.67
C HIS A 420 17.96 23.27 -3.55
N GLN A 421 18.42 22.01 -3.55
CA GLN A 421 19.40 21.54 -2.57
C GLN A 421 20.77 22.22 -2.72
N VAL A 422 21.24 22.42 -3.96
CA VAL A 422 22.51 23.11 -4.23
C VAL A 422 22.46 24.55 -3.68
N VAL A 423 21.41 25.30 -3.99
CA VAL A 423 21.24 26.69 -3.53
C VAL A 423 21.17 26.79 -2.00
N GLU A 424 20.46 25.87 -1.33
CA GLU A 424 20.39 25.85 0.13
C GLU A 424 21.75 25.52 0.77
N SER A 425 22.53 24.64 0.14
CA SER A 425 23.88 24.27 0.61
C SER A 425 24.88 25.43 0.47
N GLU A 426 24.85 26.16 -0.64
CA GLU A 426 25.69 27.36 -0.88
C GLU A 426 25.33 28.49 0.09
N THR A 427 24.03 28.71 0.33
CA THR A 427 23.55 29.73 1.27
C THR A 427 23.99 29.44 2.71
N LYS A 428 23.94 28.17 3.13
CA LYS A 428 24.44 27.74 4.46
C LYS A 428 25.96 27.91 4.56
N SER A 429 26.72 27.54 3.52
CA SER A 429 28.18 27.71 3.49
C SER A 429 28.59 29.18 3.58
N ASN A 430 27.90 30.07 2.85
CA ASN A 430 28.17 31.51 2.88
C ASN A 430 27.81 32.15 4.24
N ARG A 431 26.73 31.71 4.91
CA ARG A 431 26.40 32.19 6.26
C ARG A 431 27.47 31.82 7.29
N VAL A 432 27.96 30.58 7.24
CA VAL A 432 29.04 30.11 8.12
C VAL A 432 30.34 30.89 7.88
N ARG A 433 30.66 31.22 6.62
CA ARG A 433 31.82 32.05 6.25
C ARG A 433 31.68 33.52 6.61
N SER A 434 30.47 34.06 6.73
CA SER A 434 30.24 35.46 7.14
C SER A 434 30.14 35.65 8.66
N SER A 435 30.03 34.56 9.42
CA SER A 435 29.89 34.57 10.89
C SER A 435 31.15 34.17 11.65
N GLY A 436 32.22 33.80 10.94
CA GLY A 436 33.57 33.60 11.48
C GLY A 436 34.51 34.59 10.84
#